data_AF-A0A800IFD1-F1
#
_entry.id   AF-A0A800IFD1-F1
#
_cell.length_a   1.000
_cell.length_b   1.000
_cell.length_c   1.000
_cell.angle_alpha   90.00
_cell.angle_beta   90.00
_cell.angle_gamma   90.00
#
_symmetry.space_group_name_H-M   'P 1'
#
loop_
_entity.id
_entity.type
_entity.pdbx_description
1 polymer ?
#
loop_
_entity_poly.entity_id
_entity_poly.type
_entity_poly.pdbx_seq_one_letter_code
_entity_poly.pdbx_strand_id
1 'polypeptide(L)'
;MKPNTNKRPFADPQCLAASDDWRLAKTCAKQRLAELKTQYAASGFFDKVSRSQAAVQVFDGEFGSGLDFLLTWQWWNTVNSGGSLIYLAICEQPLTLDQLRQTQKQWPQLNNQSLALQAQYPGPIKGFYQLDFGEVKLILVQAPRAEAITQISAEFDVCLNQCTPNSQTQKLFATYLHPWQRPNKSMAQGSRVAVIGGGISGTATAYSLSRRGFDVTIIEQGQSLASGASGNRQGMLYAKLPDNATVAGQFHQQGLQHSMALLKRSLNSAHWRACGLLQLAKSPREQLQMQTVMAREYPSSWLQYFSLDDAQAIAKQPLAAGGLFFPASGWVSPAHWCLALFEHSRARLWSGSQVQALTQDDGWQVQVQGDHQGVHHFDAVVLANANDAKTLVPQHQLALKSIRGQVSYVQAQQGPDVVVCGEGYVTPAQSGVLAAGASYNLHTDDVGLSEQDHLDNLQRMADVLPQASNRDLSDVQGGRVGFRSVTPDYLPMVGQIADENTVIERFGKLRKDANYKFQQAMPYLHGLYINAGHGSKGLISAPLSAEILASQMANQALPVAQCVAWGLDPNRFLIRDLIRRKR
;
A
#
# COMPACT_ATOMS: atom_id res chain seq x y z
N MET A 1 9.41 7.49 -19.87
CA MET A 1 10.71 6.89 -19.53
C MET A 1 10.70 5.50 -20.13
N LYS A 2 11.64 5.13 -21.01
CA LYS A 2 11.88 3.69 -21.20
C LYS A 2 12.33 3.19 -19.81
N PRO A 3 11.67 2.18 -19.22
CA PRO A 3 12.11 1.65 -17.93
C PRO A 3 13.60 1.33 -18.04
N ASN A 4 14.36 1.62 -16.98
CA ASN A 4 15.68 1.03 -16.83
C ASN A 4 15.51 -0.47 -17.09
N THR A 5 16.24 -1.03 -18.07
CA THR A 5 15.94 -2.36 -18.63
C THR A 5 15.92 -3.45 -17.58
N ASN A 6 16.57 -3.20 -16.43
CA ASN A 6 16.78 -4.15 -15.34
C ASN A 6 15.78 -4.03 -14.19
N LYS A 7 14.84 -3.06 -14.20
CA LYS A 7 13.88 -2.84 -13.09
C LYS A 7 12.45 -2.79 -13.62
N ARG A 8 11.91 -3.98 -13.90
CA ARG A 8 10.56 -4.24 -14.41
C ARG A 8 9.69 -4.86 -13.30
N PRO A 9 8.35 -4.81 -13.42
CA PRO A 9 7.48 -5.60 -12.56
C PRO A 9 7.81 -7.09 -12.68
N PHE A 10 7.51 -7.87 -11.64
CA PHE A 10 7.77 -9.32 -11.65
C PHE A 10 7.02 -10.01 -12.79
N ALA A 11 7.75 -10.82 -13.54
CA ALA A 11 7.20 -11.51 -14.71
C ALA A 11 6.26 -12.65 -14.32
N ASP A 12 5.37 -13.01 -15.25
CA ASP A 12 4.48 -14.16 -15.12
C ASP A 12 5.25 -15.49 -15.28
N PRO A 13 4.77 -16.61 -14.71
CA PRO A 13 3.58 -16.74 -13.86
C PRO A 13 3.75 -16.07 -12.49
N GLN A 14 2.65 -15.72 -11.83
CA GLN A 14 2.64 -15.02 -10.55
C GLN A 14 2.73 -15.96 -9.35
N CYS A 15 2.25 -17.20 -9.44
CA CYS A 15 2.50 -18.19 -8.38
C CYS A 15 3.94 -18.69 -8.45
N LEU A 16 4.53 -18.91 -7.28
CA LEU A 16 5.79 -19.62 -7.14
C LEU A 16 5.52 -21.10 -6.86
N ALA A 17 6.37 -21.97 -7.37
CA ALA A 17 6.36 -23.37 -6.98
C ALA A 17 6.72 -23.49 -5.49
N ALA A 18 5.98 -24.33 -4.77
CA ALA A 18 6.36 -24.69 -3.42
C ALA A 18 7.64 -25.52 -3.43
N SER A 19 8.46 -25.43 -2.39
CA SER A 19 9.67 -26.27 -2.31
C SER A 19 9.31 -27.74 -2.09
N ASP A 20 9.89 -28.62 -2.90
CA ASP A 20 9.73 -30.08 -2.80
C ASP A 20 10.70 -30.70 -1.76
N ASP A 21 11.82 -30.02 -1.47
CA ASP A 21 12.92 -30.53 -0.63
C ASP A 21 12.80 -30.21 0.87
N TRP A 22 11.60 -29.83 1.34
CA TRP A 22 11.38 -29.38 2.72
C TRP A 22 11.66 -30.45 3.80
N ARG A 23 11.71 -31.74 3.41
CA ARG A 23 11.95 -32.88 4.33
C ARG A 23 13.43 -33.09 4.68
N LEU A 24 14.37 -32.44 3.99
CA LEU A 24 15.79 -32.84 4.01
C LEU A 24 16.69 -32.04 4.96
N ALA A 25 16.24 -30.94 5.57
CA ALA A 25 17.09 -30.12 6.43
C ALA A 25 16.74 -30.28 7.92
N LYS A 26 17.37 -31.23 8.61
CA LYS A 26 17.43 -31.23 10.09
C LYS A 26 18.53 -30.29 10.56
N THR A 27 18.27 -28.99 10.50
CA THR A 27 19.22 -28.00 11.04
C THR A 27 19.08 -27.92 12.56
N CYS A 28 20.16 -28.22 13.28
CA CYS A 28 20.21 -28.03 14.74
C CYS A 28 20.15 -26.53 15.06
N ALA A 29 19.02 -26.05 15.59
CA ALA A 29 18.81 -24.64 15.88
C ALA A 29 19.87 -24.05 16.84
N LYS A 30 20.37 -24.85 17.81
CA LYS A 30 21.41 -24.41 18.74
C LYS A 30 22.75 -24.17 18.01
N GLN A 31 23.12 -25.06 17.09
CA GLN A 31 24.32 -24.90 16.28
C GLN A 31 24.18 -23.70 15.34
N ARG A 32 23.04 -23.58 14.65
CA ARG A 32 22.79 -22.47 13.74
C ARG A 32 22.77 -21.11 14.45
N LEU A 33 22.21 -21.04 15.67
CA LEU A 33 22.26 -19.81 16.48
C LEU A 33 23.70 -19.39 16.82
N ALA A 34 24.59 -20.34 17.10
CA ALA A 34 26.00 -20.04 17.35
C ALA A 34 26.70 -19.49 16.10
N GLU A 35 26.43 -20.06 14.92
CA GLU A 35 26.92 -19.55 13.64
C GLU A 35 26.43 -18.14 13.34
N LEU A 36 25.13 -17.88 13.53
CA LEU A 36 24.53 -16.56 13.34
C LEU A 36 25.19 -15.53 14.27
N LYS A 37 25.36 -15.83 15.56
CA LYS A 37 26.01 -14.91 16.50
C LYS A 37 27.41 -14.51 16.04
N THR A 38 28.18 -15.42 15.46
CA THR A 38 29.50 -15.11 14.89
C THR A 38 29.39 -14.16 13.68
N GLN A 39 28.43 -14.37 12.78
CA GLN A 39 28.19 -13.47 11.65
C GLN A 39 27.75 -12.07 12.10
N TYR A 40 26.85 -11.98 13.08
CA TYR A 40 26.43 -10.72 13.69
C TYR A 40 27.60 -10.01 14.38
N ALA A 41 28.47 -10.73 15.09
CA ALA A 41 29.65 -10.15 15.73
C ALA A 41 30.61 -9.52 14.72
N ALA A 42 30.86 -10.22 13.61
CA ALA A 42 31.72 -9.72 12.53
C ALA A 42 31.18 -8.46 11.85
N SER A 43 29.87 -8.23 11.86
CA SER A 43 29.23 -7.03 11.28
C SER A 43 29.23 -5.81 12.21
N GLY A 44 29.73 -5.92 13.44
CA GLY A 44 29.63 -4.85 14.45
C GLY A 44 28.20 -4.63 14.97
N PHE A 45 27.30 -5.58 14.73
CA PHE A 45 25.87 -5.48 15.10
C PHE A 45 25.67 -5.18 16.59
N PHE A 46 26.42 -5.84 17.47
CA PHE A 46 26.28 -5.68 18.93
C PHE A 46 26.61 -4.25 19.40
N ASP A 47 27.59 -3.60 18.76
CA ASP A 47 27.91 -2.20 19.04
C ASP A 47 26.82 -1.25 18.53
N LYS A 48 26.16 -1.58 17.41
CA LYS A 48 25.05 -0.78 16.88
C LYS A 48 23.80 -0.87 17.73
N VAL A 49 23.41 -2.09 18.15
CA VAL A 49 22.22 -2.33 18.98
C VAL A 49 22.35 -1.69 20.36
N SER A 50 23.56 -1.65 20.93
CA SER A 50 23.79 -1.05 22.25
C SER A 50 23.89 0.48 22.25
N ARG A 51 24.14 1.10 21.08
CA ARG A 51 24.38 2.55 20.96
C ARG A 51 23.22 3.34 20.34
N SER A 52 22.24 2.69 19.73
CA SER A 52 21.19 3.38 18.96
C SER A 52 19.78 2.96 19.40
N GLN A 53 18.91 3.95 19.61
CA GLN A 53 17.45 3.76 19.66
C GLN A 53 16.82 3.60 18.26
N ALA A 54 17.64 3.48 17.22
CA ALA A 54 17.22 3.44 15.82
C ALA A 54 16.90 2.01 15.34
N ALA A 55 16.38 1.91 14.11
CA ALA A 55 16.09 0.64 13.48
C ALA A 55 17.36 -0.05 12.96
N VAL A 56 17.47 -1.36 13.19
CA VAL A 56 18.55 -2.22 12.68
C VAL A 56 18.03 -3.02 11.49
N GLN A 57 18.77 -3.01 10.38
CA GLN A 57 18.35 -3.61 9.11
C GLN A 57 19.20 -4.83 8.77
N VAL A 58 18.55 -5.98 8.67
CA VAL A 58 19.20 -7.25 8.31
C VAL A 58 18.73 -7.65 6.92
N PHE A 59 19.68 -8.05 6.08
CA PHE A 59 19.40 -8.70 4.80
C PHE A 59 19.74 -10.18 4.85
N ASP A 60 18.81 -11.00 4.40
CA ASP A 60 18.95 -12.43 4.27
C ASP A 60 18.70 -12.86 2.82
N GLY A 61 19.75 -13.40 2.19
CA GLY A 61 19.67 -13.88 0.82
C GLY A 61 18.81 -15.14 0.64
N GLU A 62 18.42 -15.82 1.71
CA GLU A 62 17.71 -17.09 1.67
C GLU A 62 16.85 -17.34 2.92
N PHE A 63 15.54 -17.08 2.82
CA PHE A 63 14.62 -17.25 3.93
C PHE A 63 14.41 -18.72 4.33
N GLY A 64 14.28 -19.62 3.34
CA GLY A 64 13.99 -21.03 3.54
C GLY A 64 12.77 -21.27 4.46
N SER A 65 13.02 -21.92 5.60
CA SER A 65 12.02 -22.25 6.64
C SER A 65 11.79 -21.13 7.68
N GLY A 66 12.50 -20.02 7.52
CA GLY A 66 12.49 -18.89 8.45
C GLY A 66 13.34 -19.09 9.71
N LEU A 67 14.15 -20.16 9.81
CA LEU A 67 14.95 -20.43 11.01
C LEU A 67 15.85 -19.26 11.40
N ASP A 68 16.58 -18.68 10.45
CA ASP A 68 17.50 -17.57 10.72
C ASP A 68 16.75 -16.31 11.20
N PHE A 69 15.58 -16.03 10.61
CA PHE A 69 14.69 -14.98 11.07
C PHE A 69 14.16 -15.25 12.49
N LEU A 70 13.67 -16.46 12.78
CA LEU A 70 13.12 -16.82 14.09
C LEU A 70 14.18 -16.77 15.19
N LEU A 71 15.39 -17.23 14.91
CA LEU A 71 16.53 -17.13 15.82
C LEU A 71 16.96 -15.68 16.05
N THR A 72 17.02 -14.88 14.98
CA THR A 72 17.32 -13.44 15.06
C THR A 72 16.26 -12.72 15.90
N TRP A 73 14.98 -13.01 15.70
CA TRP A 73 13.89 -12.44 16.47
C TRP A 73 13.93 -12.87 17.94
N GLN A 74 14.09 -14.17 18.22
CA GLN A 74 14.23 -14.65 19.59
C GLN A 74 15.38 -13.94 20.30
N TRP A 75 16.51 -13.78 19.61
CA TRP A 75 17.64 -13.07 20.17
C TRP A 75 17.36 -11.56 20.34
N TRP A 76 16.73 -10.89 19.37
CA TRP A 76 16.31 -9.48 19.49
C TRP A 76 15.51 -9.23 20.76
N ASN A 77 14.57 -10.11 21.09
CA ASN A 77 13.74 -9.99 22.31
C ASN A 77 14.57 -10.09 23.62
N THR A 78 15.80 -10.60 23.57
CA THR A 78 16.72 -10.64 24.73
C THR A 78 17.56 -9.37 24.87
N VAL A 79 17.63 -8.55 23.82
CA VAL A 79 18.44 -7.32 23.81
C VAL A 79 17.53 -6.13 24.04
N ASN A 80 17.74 -5.41 25.14
CA ASN A 80 16.97 -4.20 25.44
C ASN A 80 17.50 -3.01 24.62
N SER A 81 17.09 -2.90 23.35
CA SER A 81 17.59 -1.89 22.41
C SER A 81 16.76 -0.60 22.39
N GLY A 82 15.47 -0.66 22.76
CA GLY A 82 14.52 0.44 22.58
C GLY A 82 14.29 0.83 21.10
N GLY A 83 14.80 0.04 20.15
CA GLY A 83 14.72 0.26 18.71
C GLY A 83 13.82 -0.74 17.99
N SER A 84 14.03 -0.94 16.69
CA SER A 84 13.26 -1.91 15.89
C SER A 84 14.16 -2.77 15.01
N LEU A 85 13.75 -4.00 14.72
CA LEU A 85 14.41 -4.89 13.77
C LEU A 85 13.63 -4.92 12.45
N ILE A 86 14.30 -4.55 11.35
CA ILE A 86 13.79 -4.68 9.98
C ILE A 86 14.58 -5.81 9.30
N TYR A 87 13.94 -6.97 9.15
CA TYR A 87 14.54 -8.13 8.50
C TYR A 87 14.00 -8.26 7.07
N LEU A 88 14.84 -8.12 6.06
CA LEU A 88 14.45 -8.34 4.66
C LEU A 88 15.03 -9.66 4.18
N ALA A 89 14.18 -10.56 3.69
CA ALA A 89 14.59 -11.90 3.26
C ALA A 89 14.08 -12.25 1.86
N ILE A 90 14.91 -12.92 1.06
CA ILE A 90 14.50 -13.45 -0.25
C ILE A 90 14.01 -14.90 -0.08
N CYS A 91 12.84 -15.21 -0.64
CA CYS A 91 12.23 -16.53 -0.63
C CYS A 91 11.88 -16.95 -2.06
N GLU A 92 12.79 -17.68 -2.70
CA GLU A 92 12.63 -18.11 -4.09
C GLU A 92 11.63 -19.27 -4.22
N GLN A 93 11.65 -20.20 -3.26
CA GLN A 93 10.75 -21.36 -3.21
C GLN A 93 10.04 -21.38 -1.84
N PRO A 94 8.90 -20.68 -1.70
CA PRO A 94 8.19 -20.64 -0.43
C PRO A 94 7.67 -22.03 -0.04
N LEU A 95 7.84 -22.42 1.22
CA LEU A 95 7.13 -23.56 1.79
C LEU A 95 5.63 -23.29 1.79
N THR A 96 4.81 -24.31 1.62
CA THR A 96 3.39 -24.20 1.99
C THR A 96 3.25 -23.97 3.49
N LEU A 97 2.14 -23.41 3.94
CA LEU A 97 1.93 -23.17 5.37
C LEU A 97 2.01 -24.46 6.20
N ASP A 98 1.55 -25.58 5.66
CA ASP A 98 1.61 -26.88 6.34
C ASP A 98 3.03 -27.45 6.38
N GLN A 99 3.81 -27.31 5.29
CA GLN A 99 5.23 -27.64 5.30
C GLN A 99 5.99 -26.78 6.33
N LEU A 100 5.73 -25.47 6.35
CA LEU A 100 6.33 -24.54 7.31
C LEU A 100 6.04 -24.94 8.75
N ARG A 101 4.77 -25.26 9.06
CA ARG A 101 4.33 -25.78 10.37
C ARG A 101 5.05 -27.07 10.74
N GLN A 102 5.16 -28.02 9.82
CA GLN A 102 5.81 -29.30 10.08
C GLN A 102 7.32 -29.14 10.32
N THR A 103 7.98 -28.29 9.54
CA THR A 103 9.40 -27.98 9.71
C THR A 103 9.67 -27.30 11.06
N GLN A 104 8.87 -26.29 11.42
CA GLN A 104 9.07 -25.50 12.65
C GLN A 104 8.79 -26.28 13.94
N LYS A 105 8.05 -27.40 13.90
CA LYS A 105 7.89 -28.31 15.07
C LYS A 105 9.21 -28.85 15.61
N GLN A 106 10.27 -28.85 14.80
CA GLN A 106 11.60 -29.28 15.22
C GLN A 106 12.27 -28.29 16.19
N TRP A 107 11.72 -27.08 16.35
CA TRP A 107 12.28 -26.02 17.19
C TRP A 107 11.27 -25.54 18.25
N PRO A 108 10.91 -26.40 19.23
CA PRO A 108 9.91 -26.05 20.25
C PRO A 108 10.26 -24.78 21.04
N GLN A 109 11.55 -24.45 21.17
CA GLN A 109 12.02 -23.22 21.80
C GLN A 109 11.69 -21.93 21.03
N LEU A 110 11.26 -22.02 19.77
CA LEU A 110 10.87 -20.89 18.90
C LEU A 110 9.35 -20.81 18.68
N ASN A 111 8.57 -21.63 19.39
CA ASN A 111 7.15 -21.85 19.08
C ASN A 111 6.31 -20.55 19.06
N ASN A 112 6.58 -19.60 19.96
CA ASN A 112 5.84 -18.33 20.01
C ASN A 112 6.05 -17.52 18.72
N GLN A 113 7.30 -17.35 18.29
CA GLN A 113 7.66 -16.66 17.05
C GLN A 113 7.16 -17.44 15.83
N SER A 114 7.26 -18.77 15.84
CA SER A 114 6.76 -19.63 14.77
C SER A 114 5.25 -19.47 14.56
N LEU A 115 4.45 -19.51 15.63
CA LEU A 115 2.99 -19.32 15.53
C LEU A 115 2.63 -17.92 15.01
N ALA A 116 3.33 -16.88 15.47
CA ALA A 116 3.11 -15.52 14.99
C ALA A 116 3.46 -15.38 13.49
N LEU A 117 4.59 -15.94 13.05
CA LEU A 117 4.97 -15.97 11.64
C LEU A 117 3.93 -16.73 10.80
N GLN A 118 3.52 -17.93 11.23
CA GLN A 118 2.53 -18.76 10.54
C GLN A 118 1.18 -18.07 10.38
N ALA A 119 0.76 -17.23 11.33
CA ALA A 119 -0.49 -16.49 11.27
C ALA A 119 -0.50 -15.41 10.17
N GLN A 120 0.66 -14.89 9.78
CA GLN A 120 0.82 -13.85 8.77
C GLN A 120 1.48 -14.34 7.48
N TYR A 121 1.91 -15.60 7.43
CA TYR A 121 2.70 -16.14 6.34
C TYR A 121 1.93 -16.07 4.99
N PRO A 122 2.45 -15.35 3.99
CA PRO A 122 1.72 -15.11 2.76
C PRO A 122 1.65 -16.36 1.87
N GLY A 123 0.59 -16.43 1.05
CA GLY A 123 0.52 -17.41 -0.04
C GLY A 123 1.64 -17.18 -1.07
N PRO A 124 1.94 -18.18 -1.91
CA PRO A 124 3.11 -18.21 -2.79
C PRO A 124 2.92 -17.33 -4.04
N ILE A 125 2.74 -16.03 -3.86
CA ILE A 125 2.55 -15.06 -4.95
C ILE A 125 3.79 -14.18 -5.04
N LYS A 126 4.30 -13.94 -6.26
CA LYS A 126 5.45 -13.06 -6.46
C LYS A 126 5.16 -11.66 -5.92
N GLY A 127 6.06 -11.14 -5.09
CA GLY A 127 5.84 -9.84 -4.45
C GLY A 127 6.70 -9.60 -3.22
N PHE A 128 6.54 -8.41 -2.67
CA PHE A 128 7.10 -8.04 -1.37
C PHE A 128 5.97 -8.13 -0.33
N TYR A 129 6.26 -8.71 0.83
CA TYR A 129 5.30 -8.89 1.91
C TYR A 129 5.87 -8.31 3.19
N GLN A 130 5.25 -7.27 3.74
CA GLN A 130 5.61 -6.76 5.06
C GLN A 130 4.73 -7.44 6.11
N LEU A 131 5.36 -8.30 6.93
CA LEU A 131 4.79 -8.93 8.10
C LEU A 131 5.25 -8.16 9.34
N ASP A 132 4.38 -8.10 10.34
CA ASP A 132 4.50 -7.14 11.42
C ASP A 132 4.29 -7.78 12.78
N PHE A 133 5.31 -7.68 13.63
CA PHE A 133 5.34 -8.29 14.96
C PHE A 133 5.68 -7.26 16.04
N GLY A 134 5.29 -5.99 15.83
CA GLY A 134 5.58 -4.90 16.76
C GLY A 134 6.89 -4.21 16.43
N GLU A 135 7.90 -4.39 17.29
CA GLU A 135 9.26 -3.87 17.09
C GLU A 135 10.04 -4.68 16.03
N VAL A 136 9.55 -5.87 15.67
CA VAL A 136 10.14 -6.71 14.63
C VAL A 136 9.27 -6.70 13.39
N LYS A 137 9.86 -6.38 12.24
CA LYS A 137 9.22 -6.41 10.92
C LYS A 137 10.00 -7.34 10.00
N LEU A 138 9.26 -8.14 9.23
CA LEU A 138 9.82 -8.99 8.18
C LEU A 138 9.32 -8.51 6.82
N ILE A 139 10.23 -8.16 5.92
CA ILE A 139 9.96 -7.93 4.50
C ILE A 139 10.35 -9.21 3.75
N LEU A 140 9.38 -10.07 3.48
CA LEU A 140 9.59 -11.31 2.73
C LEU A 140 9.42 -11.01 1.23
N VAL A 141 10.49 -11.18 0.45
CA VAL A 141 10.50 -11.01 -1.00
C VAL A 141 10.34 -12.38 -1.64
N GLN A 142 9.14 -12.68 -2.11
CA GLN A 142 8.85 -13.90 -2.85
C GLN A 142 9.10 -13.66 -4.34
N ALA A 143 10.24 -14.12 -4.85
CA ALA A 143 10.63 -14.07 -6.26
C ALA A 143 11.93 -14.85 -6.50
N PRO A 144 12.25 -15.23 -7.75
CA PRO A 144 13.58 -15.73 -8.10
C PRO A 144 14.67 -14.78 -7.61
N ARG A 145 15.73 -15.30 -6.98
CA ARG A 145 16.77 -14.48 -6.33
C ARG A 145 17.38 -13.44 -7.27
N ALA A 146 17.65 -13.83 -8.51
CA ALA A 146 18.20 -12.94 -9.54
C ALA A 146 17.27 -11.74 -9.83
N GLU A 147 15.95 -11.95 -9.86
CA GLU A 147 14.97 -10.87 -10.03
C GLU A 147 14.85 -10.03 -8.75
N ALA A 148 14.72 -10.68 -7.60
CA ALA A 148 14.52 -10.03 -6.30
C ALA A 148 15.63 -9.01 -5.98
N ILE A 149 16.90 -9.41 -6.16
CA ILE A 149 18.07 -8.56 -5.87
C ILE A 149 18.04 -7.26 -6.69
N THR A 150 17.55 -7.29 -7.94
CA THR A 150 17.46 -6.07 -8.76
C THR A 150 16.44 -5.06 -8.26
N GLN A 151 15.46 -5.52 -7.47
CA GLN A 151 14.35 -4.72 -6.97
C GLN A 151 14.56 -4.22 -5.53
N ILE A 152 15.58 -4.70 -4.84
CA ILE A 152 15.91 -4.28 -3.46
C ILE A 152 16.89 -3.10 -3.52
N SER A 153 16.55 -2.02 -2.82
CA SER A 153 17.43 -0.85 -2.67
C SER A 153 17.33 -0.36 -1.24
N ALA A 154 18.29 -0.74 -0.41
CA ALA A 154 18.42 -0.31 0.97
C ALA A 154 19.87 -0.50 1.42
N GLU A 155 20.25 0.23 2.47
CA GLU A 155 21.47 -0.06 3.23
C GLU A 155 21.13 -1.06 4.34
N PHE A 156 22.00 -2.03 4.55
CA PHE A 156 21.81 -3.07 5.55
C PHE A 156 22.98 -3.07 6.52
N ASP A 157 22.67 -3.22 7.80
CA ASP A 157 23.66 -3.33 8.86
C ASP A 157 24.32 -4.70 8.87
N VAL A 158 23.57 -5.74 8.47
CA VAL A 158 24.02 -7.13 8.45
C VAL A 158 23.53 -7.81 7.18
N CYS A 159 24.38 -8.60 6.54
CA CYS A 159 24.03 -9.42 5.39
C CYS A 159 24.36 -10.89 5.67
N LEU A 160 23.37 -11.76 5.56
CA LEU A 160 23.47 -13.21 5.78
C LEU A 160 23.49 -13.98 4.43
N ASN A 161 23.92 -15.25 4.46
CA ASN A 161 23.81 -16.22 3.36
C ASN A 161 24.45 -15.80 2.02
N GLN A 162 25.74 -15.43 2.10
CA GLN A 162 26.64 -15.14 0.97
C GLN A 162 26.16 -14.08 -0.02
N CYS A 163 25.48 -13.05 0.46
CA CYS A 163 25.56 -11.74 -0.18
C CYS A 163 26.69 -10.96 0.48
N THR A 164 27.93 -11.16 0.04
CA THR A 164 29.03 -10.30 0.48
C THR A 164 28.69 -8.85 0.10
N PRO A 165 28.79 -7.89 1.03
CA PRO A 165 28.46 -6.48 0.75
C PRO A 165 29.31 -5.81 -0.36
N ASN A 166 30.34 -6.46 -0.91
CA ASN A 166 31.37 -5.78 -1.71
C ASN A 166 31.74 -6.36 -3.08
N SER A 167 31.05 -7.35 -3.67
CA SER A 167 31.46 -7.83 -5.02
C SER A 167 30.37 -7.92 -6.08
N GLN A 168 29.15 -8.36 -5.75
CA GLN A 168 28.02 -8.39 -6.70
C GLN A 168 27.00 -7.29 -6.43
N THR A 169 26.68 -7.02 -5.17
CA THR A 169 25.74 -5.96 -4.77
C THR A 169 26.29 -4.58 -5.17
N GLN A 170 27.56 -4.26 -4.88
CA GLN A 170 28.20 -3.02 -5.34
C GLN A 170 28.27 -2.88 -6.87
N LYS A 171 28.45 -3.98 -7.63
CA LYS A 171 28.44 -3.95 -9.10
C LYS A 171 27.04 -3.73 -9.68
N LEU A 172 25.99 -4.24 -9.02
CA LEU A 172 24.60 -3.94 -9.36
C LEU A 172 24.24 -2.47 -9.02
N PHE A 173 24.77 -1.94 -7.91
CA PHE A 173 24.65 -0.53 -7.51
C PHE A 173 25.58 0.44 -8.28
N ALA A 174 26.57 -0.06 -9.02
CA ALA A 174 27.41 0.75 -9.92
C ALA A 174 26.67 1.21 -11.19
N THR A 175 25.40 0.83 -11.35
CA THR A 175 24.54 1.34 -12.41
C THR A 175 24.12 2.76 -12.06
N TYR A 176 24.36 3.69 -12.99
CA TYR A 176 23.88 5.06 -12.88
C TYR A 176 22.39 5.11 -12.50
N LEU A 177 22.08 5.75 -11.36
CA LEU A 177 20.71 6.10 -10.97
C LEU A 177 20.46 7.57 -11.26
N HIS A 178 19.33 7.85 -11.90
CA HIS A 178 18.88 9.21 -12.09
C HIS A 178 18.64 9.90 -10.73
N PRO A 179 18.73 11.24 -10.63
CA PRO A 179 18.60 11.94 -9.36
C PRO A 179 17.31 11.62 -8.58
N TRP A 180 16.18 11.50 -9.26
CA TRP A 180 14.86 11.12 -8.70
C TRP A 180 14.72 9.63 -8.35
N GLN A 181 15.77 8.84 -8.52
CA GLN A 181 15.81 7.41 -8.20
C GLN A 181 16.77 7.10 -7.05
N ARG A 182 17.53 8.09 -6.60
CA ARG A 182 18.50 7.96 -5.51
C ARG A 182 17.78 8.04 -4.16
N PRO A 183 18.32 7.40 -3.10
CA PRO A 183 17.78 7.54 -1.76
C PRO A 183 17.73 9.00 -1.31
N ASN A 184 16.69 9.35 -0.54
CA ASN A 184 16.54 10.66 0.07
C ASN A 184 17.19 10.67 1.46
N LYS A 185 17.43 11.87 2.01
CA LYS A 185 17.89 12.00 3.40
C LYS A 185 16.79 11.55 4.36
N SER A 186 17.19 10.83 5.41
CA SER A 186 16.31 10.47 6.52
C SER A 186 15.93 11.69 7.36
N MET A 187 14.77 11.57 8.01
CA MET A 187 14.34 12.40 9.13
C MET A 187 14.72 11.71 10.45
N ALA A 188 15.00 12.50 11.49
CA ALA A 188 15.30 11.96 12.81
C ALA A 188 14.05 11.38 13.48
N GLN A 189 14.23 10.37 14.34
CA GLN A 189 13.19 9.93 15.27
C GLN A 189 12.79 11.10 16.18
N GLY A 190 11.52 11.17 16.57
CA GLY A 190 10.97 12.29 17.35
C GLY A 190 10.67 13.55 16.54
N SER A 191 11.01 13.61 15.24
CA SER A 191 10.62 14.74 14.39
C SER A 191 9.11 14.93 14.42
N ARG A 192 8.67 16.18 14.59
CA ARG A 192 7.27 16.60 14.59
C ARG A 192 6.74 16.63 13.16
N VAL A 193 5.72 15.82 12.88
CA VAL A 193 5.14 15.70 11.55
C VAL A 193 3.67 16.12 11.56
N ALA A 194 3.33 17.12 10.77
CA ALA A 194 1.94 17.45 10.46
C ALA A 194 1.45 16.59 9.29
N VAL A 195 0.40 15.80 9.50
CA VAL A 195 -0.30 15.07 8.45
C VAL A 195 -1.61 15.79 8.17
N ILE A 196 -1.70 16.44 7.00
CA ILE A 196 -2.85 17.28 6.66
C ILE A 196 -3.89 16.40 5.96
N GLY A 197 -5.03 16.18 6.63
CA GLY A 197 -6.14 15.35 6.18
C GLY A 197 -6.33 14.09 7.04
N GLY A 198 -7.55 13.87 7.53
CA GLY A 198 -7.98 12.76 8.38
C GLY A 198 -8.73 11.63 7.64
N GLY A 199 -8.53 11.53 6.32
CA GLY A 199 -9.00 10.37 5.53
C GLY A 199 -8.05 9.18 5.62
N ILE A 200 -8.35 8.10 4.88
CA ILE A 200 -7.59 6.84 4.94
C ILE A 200 -6.09 7.01 4.68
N SER A 201 -5.72 7.94 3.79
CA SER A 201 -4.32 8.27 3.51
C SER A 201 -3.64 8.86 4.73
N GLY A 202 -4.24 9.87 5.37
CA GLY A 202 -3.67 10.53 6.54
C GLY A 202 -3.61 9.64 7.76
N THR A 203 -4.67 8.90 8.08
CA THR A 203 -4.67 8.00 9.24
C THR A 203 -3.70 6.82 9.06
N ALA A 204 -3.57 6.29 7.83
CA ALA A 204 -2.57 5.26 7.55
C ALA A 204 -1.15 5.82 7.62
N THR A 205 -0.91 7.02 7.09
CA THR A 205 0.38 7.72 7.22
C THR A 205 0.75 7.93 8.67
N ALA A 206 -0.19 8.42 9.49
CA ALA A 206 0.04 8.60 10.93
C ALA A 206 0.36 7.28 11.64
N TYR A 207 -0.39 6.22 11.35
CA TYR A 207 -0.11 4.88 11.86
C TYR A 207 1.31 4.40 11.51
N SER A 208 1.72 4.53 10.24
CA SER A 208 3.03 4.07 9.78
C SER A 208 4.19 4.90 10.33
N LEU A 209 4.00 6.21 10.53
CA LEU A 209 4.99 7.13 11.09
C LEU A 209 5.13 6.99 12.60
N SER A 210 4.04 7.00 13.37
CA SER A 210 4.13 6.90 14.84
C SER A 210 4.83 5.63 15.29
N ARG A 211 4.67 4.53 14.55
CA ARG A 211 5.36 3.25 14.81
C ARG A 211 6.84 3.22 14.48
N ARG A 212 7.37 4.30 13.92
CA ARG A 212 8.81 4.57 13.71
C ARG A 212 9.30 5.68 14.63
N GLY A 213 8.49 6.07 15.62
CA GLY A 213 8.83 7.05 16.65
C GLY A 213 8.74 8.52 16.21
N PHE A 214 8.02 8.83 15.13
CA PHE A 214 7.71 10.22 14.77
C PHE A 214 6.63 10.80 15.70
N ASP A 215 6.71 12.11 15.99
CA ASP A 215 5.68 12.82 16.76
C ASP A 215 4.61 13.38 15.81
N VAL A 216 3.54 12.63 15.60
CA VAL A 216 2.57 12.89 14.54
C VAL A 216 1.35 13.67 15.05
N THR A 217 0.95 14.69 14.29
CA THR A 217 -0.33 15.39 14.44
C THR A 217 -1.12 15.32 13.14
N ILE A 218 -2.32 14.75 13.18
CA ILE A 218 -3.29 14.80 12.08
C ILE A 218 -4.07 16.09 12.20
N ILE A 219 -4.11 16.89 11.14
CA ILE A 219 -4.89 18.12 11.06
C ILE A 219 -6.05 17.89 10.07
N GLU A 220 -7.27 17.85 10.59
CA GLU A 220 -8.50 17.55 9.84
C GLU A 220 -9.47 18.73 9.94
N GLN A 221 -9.91 19.22 8.78
CA GLN A 221 -10.81 20.37 8.71
C GLN A 221 -12.23 20.05 9.22
N GLY A 222 -12.67 18.81 9.06
CA GLY A 222 -13.94 18.31 9.58
C GLY A 222 -13.89 18.05 11.08
N GLN A 223 -15.07 17.99 11.70
CA GLN A 223 -15.22 17.65 13.12
C GLN A 223 -14.94 16.16 13.42
N SER A 224 -14.86 15.31 12.39
CA SER A 224 -14.56 13.90 12.52
C SER A 224 -13.56 13.45 11.45
N LEU A 225 -12.82 12.36 11.75
CA LEU A 225 -12.06 11.63 10.73
C LEU A 225 -12.98 11.17 9.59
N ALA A 226 -12.36 10.88 8.44
CA ALA A 226 -13.04 10.36 7.25
C ALA A 226 -14.20 11.24 6.73
N SER A 227 -14.19 12.53 7.02
CA SER A 227 -15.21 13.53 6.64
C SER A 227 -15.36 13.70 5.12
N GLY A 228 -14.31 13.44 4.34
CA GLY A 228 -14.26 13.54 2.88
C GLY A 228 -14.61 12.24 2.14
N ALA A 229 -13.82 11.90 1.11
CA ALA A 229 -14.05 10.75 0.25
C ALA A 229 -13.96 9.38 0.97
N SER A 230 -13.30 9.33 2.13
CA SER A 230 -13.23 8.14 2.98
C SER A 230 -14.48 7.92 3.85
N GLY A 231 -15.57 8.68 3.66
CA GLY A 231 -16.76 8.60 4.52
C GLY A 231 -17.86 7.64 4.06
N ASN A 232 -17.62 6.79 3.05
CA ASN A 232 -18.64 5.82 2.60
C ASN A 232 -18.99 4.80 3.69
N ARG A 233 -20.21 4.22 3.66
CA ARG A 233 -20.61 3.17 4.63
C ARG A 233 -19.81 1.89 4.43
N GLN A 234 -19.70 1.44 3.19
CA GLN A 234 -18.98 0.24 2.78
C GLN A 234 -18.13 0.57 1.55
N GLY A 235 -16.90 0.06 1.52
CA GLY A 235 -15.99 0.15 0.38
C GLY A 235 -15.37 -1.20 0.05
N MET A 236 -15.19 -1.45 -1.24
CA MET A 236 -14.82 -2.75 -1.79
C MET A 236 -13.31 -2.92 -1.85
N LEU A 237 -12.84 -4.14 -1.58
CA LEU A 237 -11.41 -4.44 -1.44
C LEU A 237 -10.92 -5.34 -2.57
N TYR A 238 -10.75 -4.82 -3.79
CA TYR A 238 -10.18 -5.61 -4.88
C TYR A 238 -9.23 -4.83 -5.76
N ALA A 239 -8.37 -5.56 -6.45
CA ALA A 239 -7.49 -5.04 -7.49
C ALA A 239 -8.04 -5.42 -8.86
N LYS A 240 -8.23 -4.42 -9.74
CA LYS A 240 -8.38 -4.69 -11.17
C LYS A 240 -7.04 -5.14 -11.72
N LEU A 241 -6.90 -6.43 -11.98
CA LEU A 241 -5.67 -7.03 -12.45
C LEU A 241 -5.52 -6.83 -13.96
N PRO A 242 -4.36 -6.34 -14.43
CA PRO A 242 -4.05 -6.28 -15.86
C PRO A 242 -3.78 -7.68 -16.42
N ASP A 243 -3.98 -7.82 -17.74
CA ASP A 243 -3.70 -9.02 -18.52
C ASP A 243 -2.19 -9.29 -18.69
N ASN A 244 -1.32 -8.35 -18.31
CA ASN A 244 0.12 -8.51 -18.26
C ASN A 244 0.75 -7.91 -17.00
N ALA A 245 2.00 -8.28 -16.71
CA ALA A 245 2.77 -7.69 -15.62
C ALA A 245 3.02 -6.18 -15.85
N THR A 246 2.46 -5.34 -14.97
CA THR A 246 2.68 -3.88 -14.96
C THR A 246 2.99 -3.39 -13.55
N VAL A 247 3.67 -2.24 -13.43
CA VAL A 247 3.92 -1.59 -12.14
C VAL A 247 2.61 -1.32 -11.39
N ALA A 248 1.58 -0.86 -12.10
CA ALA A 248 0.28 -0.60 -11.50
C ALA A 248 -0.45 -1.88 -11.07
N GLY A 249 -0.35 -2.96 -11.85
CA GLY A 249 -0.89 -4.26 -11.46
C GLY A 249 -0.24 -4.78 -10.19
N GLN A 250 1.10 -4.77 -10.14
CA GLN A 250 1.87 -5.21 -8.98
C GLN A 250 1.56 -4.37 -7.74
N PHE A 251 1.51 -3.04 -7.87
CA PHE A 251 1.17 -2.15 -6.75
C PHE A 251 -0.24 -2.41 -6.20
N HIS A 252 -1.25 -2.56 -7.05
CA HIS A 252 -2.62 -2.80 -6.58
C HIS A 252 -2.80 -4.20 -5.99
N GLN A 253 -2.17 -5.23 -6.58
CA GLN A 253 -2.15 -6.59 -6.03
C GLN A 253 -1.56 -6.58 -4.62
N GLN A 254 -0.35 -6.03 -4.49
CA GLN A 254 0.37 -5.99 -3.23
C GLN A 254 -0.35 -5.09 -2.21
N GLY A 255 -0.90 -3.97 -2.67
CA GLY A 255 -1.70 -3.07 -1.85
C GLY A 255 -2.93 -3.75 -1.28
N LEU A 256 -3.63 -4.57 -2.07
CA LEU A 256 -4.73 -5.38 -1.59
C LEU A 256 -4.25 -6.38 -0.52
N GLN A 257 -3.17 -7.12 -0.78
CA GLN A 257 -2.62 -8.09 0.19
C GLN A 257 -2.25 -7.41 1.52
N HIS A 258 -1.56 -6.28 1.46
CA HIS A 258 -1.18 -5.49 2.63
C HIS A 258 -2.40 -4.97 3.40
N SER A 259 -3.37 -4.41 2.68
CA SER A 259 -4.61 -3.87 3.25
C SER A 259 -5.44 -4.97 3.93
N MET A 260 -5.58 -6.14 3.31
CA MET A 260 -6.27 -7.29 3.89
C MET A 260 -5.58 -7.79 5.17
N ALA A 261 -4.24 -7.85 5.18
CA ALA A 261 -3.48 -8.22 6.37
C ALA A 261 -3.67 -7.21 7.51
N LEU A 262 -3.63 -5.91 7.20
CA LEU A 262 -3.86 -4.83 8.16
C LEU A 262 -5.29 -4.82 8.71
N LEU A 263 -6.31 -5.09 7.88
CA LEU A 263 -7.71 -5.15 8.32
C LEU A 263 -7.93 -6.26 9.35
N LYS A 264 -7.40 -7.46 9.11
CA LYS A 264 -7.50 -8.59 10.03
C LYS A 264 -7.00 -8.30 11.43
N ARG A 265 -6.06 -7.36 11.59
CA ARG A 265 -5.47 -6.96 12.88
C ARG A 265 -6.00 -5.64 13.44
N SER A 266 -6.74 -4.87 12.65
CA SER A 266 -7.19 -3.51 13.04
C SER A 266 -8.70 -3.39 13.20
N LEU A 267 -9.50 -4.29 12.62
CA LEU A 267 -10.96 -4.23 12.70
C LEU A 267 -11.57 -5.59 13.00
N ASN A 268 -12.70 -5.56 13.71
CA ASN A 268 -13.55 -6.73 13.93
C ASN A 268 -14.58 -6.90 12.77
N SER A 269 -15.35 -7.98 12.85
CA SER A 269 -16.31 -8.37 11.80
C SER A 269 -17.53 -7.44 11.67
N ALA A 270 -17.78 -6.52 12.61
CA ALA A 270 -18.88 -5.57 12.53
C ALA A 270 -18.61 -4.46 11.50
N HIS A 271 -17.34 -4.14 11.25
CA HIS A 271 -16.94 -3.04 10.38
C HIS A 271 -16.17 -3.48 9.13
N TRP A 272 -15.90 -4.78 8.99
CA TRP A 272 -15.27 -5.36 7.82
C TRP A 272 -15.62 -6.84 7.72
N ARG A 273 -15.70 -7.37 6.49
CA ARG A 273 -15.89 -8.80 6.27
C ARG A 273 -15.17 -9.26 5.01
N ALA A 274 -14.35 -10.30 5.14
CA ALA A 274 -13.84 -11.08 4.01
C ALA A 274 -14.91 -12.05 3.48
N CYS A 275 -16.01 -11.51 2.95
CA CYS A 275 -17.13 -12.30 2.44
C CYS A 275 -16.91 -12.86 1.03
N GLY A 276 -15.78 -12.57 0.39
CA GLY A 276 -15.58 -12.77 -1.03
C GLY A 276 -16.03 -11.56 -1.86
N LEU A 277 -15.43 -11.45 -3.05
CA LEU A 277 -15.78 -10.43 -4.04
C LEU A 277 -15.77 -11.02 -5.45
N LEU A 278 -16.83 -10.78 -6.21
CA LEU A 278 -16.98 -11.11 -7.62
C LEU A 278 -16.76 -9.88 -8.49
N GLN A 279 -15.89 -9.99 -9.49
CA GLN A 279 -15.77 -9.05 -10.59
C GLN A 279 -16.35 -9.71 -11.84
N LEU A 280 -17.55 -9.27 -12.25
CA LEU A 280 -18.27 -9.85 -13.36
C LEU A 280 -17.66 -9.45 -14.71
N ALA A 281 -17.64 -10.38 -15.66
CA ALA A 281 -17.25 -10.11 -17.04
C ALA A 281 -18.43 -9.45 -17.79
N LYS A 282 -18.33 -8.16 -18.11
CA LYS A 282 -19.47 -7.39 -18.66
C LYS A 282 -19.58 -7.48 -20.17
N SER A 283 -18.56 -8.07 -20.82
CA SER A 283 -18.50 -8.23 -22.26
C SER A 283 -17.60 -9.42 -22.61
N PRO A 284 -17.72 -9.98 -23.83
CA PRO A 284 -16.80 -11.00 -24.32
C PRO A 284 -15.34 -10.56 -24.27
N ARG A 285 -15.07 -9.25 -24.48
CA ARG A 285 -13.73 -8.67 -24.38
C ARG A 285 -13.16 -8.75 -22.96
N GLU A 286 -13.96 -8.37 -21.96
CA GLU A 286 -13.51 -8.47 -20.56
C GLU A 286 -13.40 -9.92 -20.10
N GLN A 287 -14.27 -10.80 -20.58
CA GLN A 287 -14.15 -12.23 -20.32
C GLN A 287 -12.79 -12.77 -20.81
N LEU A 288 -12.40 -12.44 -22.04
CA LEU A 288 -11.10 -12.81 -22.59
C LEU A 288 -9.93 -12.22 -21.78
N GLN A 289 -10.04 -10.95 -21.39
CA GLN A 289 -9.05 -10.30 -20.51
C GLN A 289 -8.91 -11.06 -19.18
N MET A 290 -10.03 -11.41 -18.54
CA MET A 290 -10.04 -12.18 -17.28
C MET A 290 -9.43 -13.57 -17.46
N GLN A 291 -9.66 -14.24 -18.59
CA GLN A 291 -8.99 -15.50 -18.92
C GLN A 291 -7.47 -15.32 -19.05
N THR A 292 -7.01 -14.21 -19.63
CA THR A 292 -5.57 -13.90 -19.69
C THR A 292 -5.00 -13.62 -18.30
N VAL A 293 -5.78 -12.97 -17.40
CA VAL A 293 -5.40 -12.83 -16.00
C VAL A 293 -5.25 -14.19 -15.31
N MET A 294 -6.14 -15.15 -15.56
CA MET A 294 -6.04 -16.50 -15.00
C MET A 294 -4.82 -17.27 -15.52
N ALA A 295 -4.39 -17.02 -16.75
CA ALA A 295 -3.16 -17.58 -17.32
C ALA A 295 -1.88 -17.06 -16.63
N ARG A 296 -2.00 -16.08 -15.73
CA ARG A 296 -0.91 -15.65 -14.83
C ARG A 296 -0.79 -16.53 -13.59
N GLU A 297 -1.64 -17.55 -13.46
CA GLU A 297 -1.54 -18.64 -12.48
C GLU A 297 -1.51 -18.21 -11.02
N TYR A 298 -2.37 -17.28 -10.60
CA TYR A 298 -2.54 -17.00 -9.16
C TYR A 298 -3.07 -18.23 -8.41
N PRO A 299 -2.70 -18.45 -7.14
CA PRO A 299 -3.26 -19.55 -6.35
C PRO A 299 -4.76 -19.37 -6.16
N SER A 300 -5.52 -20.48 -6.15
CA SER A 300 -6.98 -20.48 -6.01
C SER A 300 -7.47 -19.86 -4.69
N SER A 301 -6.64 -19.85 -3.65
CA SER A 301 -6.92 -19.15 -2.39
C SER A 301 -6.96 -17.62 -2.55
N TRP A 302 -6.40 -17.09 -3.65
CA TRP A 302 -6.35 -15.66 -3.95
C TRP A 302 -7.30 -15.25 -5.07
N LEU A 303 -7.33 -16.02 -6.17
CA LEU A 303 -8.10 -15.70 -7.37
C LEU A 303 -8.63 -16.98 -8.01
N GLN A 304 -9.92 -16.97 -8.36
CA GLN A 304 -10.58 -18.05 -9.09
C GLN A 304 -11.38 -17.46 -10.25
N TYR A 305 -11.67 -18.27 -11.26
CA TYR A 305 -12.64 -17.92 -12.29
C TYR A 305 -13.92 -18.71 -12.05
N PHE A 306 -15.04 -18.02 -11.91
CA PHE A 306 -16.35 -18.61 -11.64
C PHE A 306 -17.19 -18.57 -12.91
N SER A 307 -17.85 -19.70 -13.21
CA SER A 307 -18.97 -19.72 -14.13
C SER A 307 -20.13 -18.87 -13.60
N LEU A 308 -21.15 -18.64 -14.42
CA LEU A 308 -22.36 -17.97 -13.93
C LEU A 308 -23.00 -18.78 -12.78
N ASP A 309 -23.08 -20.10 -12.90
CA ASP A 309 -23.69 -20.95 -11.89
C ASP A 309 -22.94 -20.89 -10.55
N ASP A 310 -21.61 -20.97 -10.58
CA ASP A 310 -20.78 -20.84 -9.37
C ASP A 310 -20.91 -19.45 -8.74
N ALA A 311 -20.93 -18.40 -9.57
CA ALA A 311 -21.08 -17.02 -9.12
C ALA A 311 -22.44 -16.79 -8.45
N GLN A 312 -23.53 -17.31 -9.02
CA GLN A 312 -24.85 -17.24 -8.42
C GLN A 312 -24.96 -18.06 -7.14
N ALA A 313 -24.35 -19.25 -7.11
CA ALA A 313 -24.34 -20.12 -5.94
C ALA A 313 -23.66 -19.45 -4.74
N ILE A 314 -22.49 -18.81 -4.95
CA ILE A 314 -21.79 -18.12 -3.86
C ILE A 314 -22.46 -16.79 -3.47
N ALA A 315 -23.01 -16.05 -4.43
CA ALA A 315 -23.70 -14.79 -4.15
C ALA A 315 -25.07 -15.00 -3.51
N LYS A 316 -25.66 -16.20 -3.64
CA LYS A 316 -27.04 -16.53 -3.28
C LYS A 316 -28.07 -15.60 -3.91
N GLN A 317 -27.75 -15.12 -5.11
CA GLN A 317 -28.58 -14.21 -5.89
C GLN A 317 -28.36 -14.47 -7.39
N PRO A 318 -29.38 -14.27 -8.24
CA PRO A 318 -29.19 -14.22 -9.68
C PRO A 318 -28.21 -13.12 -10.06
N LEU A 319 -27.26 -13.43 -10.95
CA LEU A 319 -26.23 -12.50 -11.43
C LEU A 319 -26.28 -12.40 -12.95
N ALA A 320 -25.77 -11.30 -13.50
CA ALA A 320 -25.74 -11.11 -14.95
C ALA A 320 -24.67 -11.96 -15.67
N ALA A 321 -23.59 -12.34 -14.98
CA ALA A 321 -22.48 -13.09 -15.55
C ALA A 321 -21.65 -13.80 -14.46
N GLY A 322 -20.75 -14.70 -14.89
CA GLY A 322 -19.61 -15.15 -14.09
C GLY A 322 -18.43 -14.16 -14.17
N GLY A 323 -17.26 -14.57 -13.68
CA GLY A 323 -16.06 -13.73 -13.74
C GLY A 323 -15.00 -14.09 -12.71
N LEU A 324 -14.20 -13.12 -12.30
CA LEU A 324 -13.13 -13.32 -11.32
C LEU A 324 -13.69 -13.28 -9.90
N PHE A 325 -13.35 -14.28 -9.09
CA PHE A 325 -13.69 -14.36 -7.67
C PHE A 325 -12.43 -14.22 -6.81
N PHE A 326 -12.50 -13.33 -5.82
CA PHE A 326 -11.45 -13.09 -4.82
C PHE A 326 -11.92 -13.62 -3.46
N PRO A 327 -11.55 -14.86 -3.05
CA PRO A 327 -12.15 -15.51 -1.88
C PRO A 327 -11.91 -14.77 -0.57
N ALA A 328 -10.71 -14.20 -0.39
CA ALA A 328 -10.33 -13.50 0.83
C ALA A 328 -10.74 -12.01 0.84
N SER A 329 -11.36 -11.50 -0.23
CA SER A 329 -11.77 -10.10 -0.37
C SER A 329 -13.15 -9.84 0.28
N GLY A 330 -13.64 -8.60 0.20
CA GLY A 330 -14.99 -8.24 0.62
C GLY A 330 -15.13 -6.72 0.77
N TRP A 331 -15.71 -6.29 1.88
CA TRP A 331 -15.97 -4.88 2.17
C TRP A 331 -15.41 -4.46 3.53
N VAL A 332 -15.10 -3.16 3.65
CA VAL A 332 -14.75 -2.48 4.92
C VAL A 332 -15.58 -1.21 5.06
N SER A 333 -15.88 -0.79 6.28
CA SER A 333 -16.31 0.56 6.61
C SER A 333 -15.09 1.48 6.71
N PRO A 334 -14.84 2.34 5.70
CA PRO A 334 -13.64 3.18 5.66
C PRO A 334 -13.52 4.12 6.86
N ALA A 335 -14.62 4.68 7.36
CA ALA A 335 -14.62 5.58 8.52
C ALA A 335 -14.11 4.87 9.79
N HIS A 336 -14.64 3.68 10.09
CA HIS A 336 -14.18 2.87 11.23
C HIS A 336 -12.73 2.42 11.05
N TRP A 337 -12.29 2.16 9.81
CA TRP A 337 -10.90 1.84 9.58
C TRP A 337 -9.96 3.03 9.83
N CYS A 338 -10.35 4.24 9.40
CA CYS A 338 -9.61 5.46 9.71
C CYS A 338 -9.48 5.66 11.22
N LEU A 339 -10.57 5.47 11.96
CA LEU A 339 -10.59 5.55 13.43
C LEU A 339 -9.65 4.51 14.05
N ALA A 340 -9.75 3.24 13.65
CA ALA A 340 -8.90 2.18 14.20
C ALA A 340 -7.40 2.42 13.92
N LEU A 341 -7.05 2.94 12.74
CA LEU A 341 -5.66 3.30 12.43
C LEU A 341 -5.19 4.49 13.28
N PHE A 342 -6.03 5.49 13.47
CA PHE A 342 -5.75 6.62 14.34
C PHE A 342 -5.51 6.17 15.79
N GLU A 343 -6.42 5.38 16.37
CA GLU A 343 -6.30 4.88 17.75
C GLU A 343 -5.02 4.08 17.96
N HIS A 344 -4.67 3.20 17.01
CA HIS A 344 -3.42 2.44 17.06
C HIS A 344 -2.17 3.30 16.81
N SER A 345 -2.30 4.44 16.12
CA SER A 345 -1.18 5.35 15.87
C SER A 345 -0.77 6.14 17.11
N ARG A 346 -1.69 6.39 18.05
CA ARG A 346 -1.52 7.33 19.17
C ARG A 346 -1.08 8.74 18.74
N ALA A 347 -1.33 9.12 17.48
CA ALA A 347 -1.11 10.47 17.00
C ALA A 347 -2.04 11.46 17.69
N ARG A 348 -1.68 12.75 17.65
CA ARG A 348 -2.60 13.83 18.03
C ARG A 348 -3.59 14.09 16.90
N LEU A 349 -4.84 14.41 17.24
CA LEU A 349 -5.87 14.82 16.28
C LEU A 349 -6.28 16.26 16.56
N TRP A 350 -6.11 17.11 15.56
CA TRP A 350 -6.68 18.45 15.50
C TRP A 350 -7.84 18.42 14.51
N SER A 351 -9.03 18.02 14.96
CA SER A 351 -10.28 18.14 14.20
C SER A 351 -10.78 19.58 14.21
N GLY A 352 -11.69 19.92 13.28
CA GLY A 352 -12.22 21.28 13.17
C GLY A 352 -11.15 22.32 12.80
N SER A 353 -10.03 21.87 12.23
CA SER A 353 -8.83 22.67 12.00
C SER A 353 -8.43 22.61 10.54
N GLN A 354 -8.54 23.74 9.84
CA GLN A 354 -8.17 23.87 8.44
C GLN A 354 -6.79 24.51 8.30
N VAL A 355 -5.88 23.85 7.57
CA VAL A 355 -4.61 24.47 7.18
C VAL A 355 -4.86 25.45 6.04
N GLN A 356 -4.45 26.71 6.23
CA GLN A 356 -4.63 27.80 5.26
C GLN A 356 -3.37 28.03 4.42
N ALA A 357 -2.19 27.91 5.03
CA ALA A 357 -0.93 28.18 4.37
C ALA A 357 0.22 27.38 4.98
N LEU A 358 1.24 27.13 4.15
CA LEU A 358 2.50 26.51 4.52
C LEU A 358 3.64 27.45 4.15
N THR A 359 4.55 27.71 5.08
CA THR A 359 5.77 28.49 4.82
C THR A 359 6.98 27.73 5.34
N GLN A 360 8.02 27.60 4.52
CA GLN A 360 9.25 26.91 4.90
C GLN A 360 10.15 27.86 5.70
N ASP A 361 10.53 27.48 6.91
CA ASP A 361 11.36 28.26 7.84
C ASP A 361 12.01 27.30 8.86
N ASP A 362 13.24 26.86 8.59
CA ASP A 362 13.96 25.80 9.36
C ASP A 362 13.05 24.64 9.81
N GLY A 363 12.30 24.10 8.85
CA GLY A 363 11.10 23.31 9.08
C GLY A 363 9.91 23.92 8.35
N TRP A 364 8.73 23.80 8.93
CA TRP A 364 7.46 24.26 8.34
C TRP A 364 6.61 25.01 9.37
N GLN A 365 6.27 26.24 9.02
CA GLN A 365 5.19 26.99 9.65
C GLN A 365 3.86 26.61 8.98
N VAL A 366 2.93 26.11 9.79
CA VAL A 366 1.60 25.66 9.37
C VAL A 366 0.58 26.64 9.96
N GLN A 367 -0.04 27.45 9.11
CA GLN A 367 -1.09 28.37 9.52
C GLN A 367 -2.43 27.63 9.55
N VAL A 368 -3.04 27.57 10.72
CA VAL A 368 -4.29 26.84 10.99
C VAL A 368 -5.40 27.82 11.38
N GLN A 369 -6.61 27.56 10.88
CA GLN A 369 -7.86 28.22 11.27
C GLN A 369 -8.81 27.19 11.89
N GLY A 370 -9.65 27.62 12.83
CA GLY A 370 -10.62 26.77 13.52
C GLY A 370 -10.21 26.49 14.96
N ASP A 371 -10.45 25.27 15.45
CA ASP A 371 -10.31 24.95 16.87
C ASP A 371 -8.86 25.07 17.40
N HIS A 372 -7.87 24.94 16.49
CA HIS A 372 -6.45 25.08 16.80
C HIS A 372 -5.83 26.29 16.08
N GLN A 373 -6.57 27.40 16.01
CA GLN A 373 -6.16 28.62 15.30
C GLN A 373 -4.76 29.10 15.71
N GLY A 374 -3.93 29.46 14.72
CA GLY A 374 -2.59 30.01 14.94
C GLY A 374 -1.57 29.55 13.91
N VAL A 375 -0.31 29.90 14.15
CA VAL A 375 0.83 29.40 13.37
C VAL A 375 1.57 28.37 14.24
N HIS A 376 1.79 27.18 13.69
CA HIS A 376 2.41 26.06 14.40
C HIS A 376 3.62 25.55 13.63
N HIS A 377 4.68 25.20 14.35
CA HIS A 377 5.92 24.70 13.76
C HIS A 377 5.99 23.17 13.76
N PHE A 378 6.44 22.62 12.64
CA PHE A 378 6.70 21.19 12.44
C PHE A 378 7.99 20.99 11.65
N ASP A 379 8.68 19.88 11.89
CA ASP A 379 9.89 19.53 11.12
C ASP A 379 9.54 19.04 9.70
N ALA A 380 8.35 18.42 9.57
CA ALA A 380 7.85 17.95 8.29
C ALA A 380 6.32 18.06 8.17
N VAL A 381 5.86 18.13 6.92
CA VAL A 381 4.46 18.14 6.50
C VAL A 381 4.22 17.03 5.48
N VAL A 382 3.18 16.24 5.70
CA VAL A 382 2.66 15.28 4.72
C VAL A 382 1.29 15.75 4.22
N LEU A 383 1.22 16.04 2.92
CA LEU A 383 -0.03 16.37 2.23
C LEU A 383 -0.84 15.07 2.00
N ALA A 384 -1.90 14.89 2.78
CA ALA A 384 -2.85 13.77 2.66
C ALA A 384 -4.30 14.25 2.46
N ASN A 385 -4.50 15.53 2.12
CA ASN A 385 -5.78 16.22 1.97
C ASN A 385 -6.31 16.19 0.52
N ALA A 386 -6.09 15.08 -0.18
CA ALA A 386 -6.64 14.83 -1.52
C ALA A 386 -6.32 15.96 -2.52
N ASN A 387 -7.33 16.53 -3.19
CA ASN A 387 -7.13 17.57 -4.21
C ASN A 387 -6.76 18.93 -3.62
N ASP A 388 -7.07 19.17 -2.34
CA ASP A 388 -6.80 20.43 -1.65
C ASP A 388 -5.30 20.61 -1.39
N ALA A 389 -4.49 19.56 -1.55
CA ALA A 389 -3.04 19.67 -1.58
C ALA A 389 -2.56 20.73 -2.61
N LYS A 390 -3.30 20.93 -3.71
CA LYS A 390 -2.97 21.93 -4.74
C LYS A 390 -3.08 23.38 -4.24
N THR A 391 -3.95 23.67 -3.28
CA THR A 391 -4.12 25.03 -2.76
C THR A 391 -3.03 25.38 -1.75
N LEU A 392 -2.48 24.38 -1.05
CA LEU A 392 -1.39 24.58 -0.08
C LEU A 392 -0.01 24.73 -0.74
N VAL A 393 0.18 24.15 -1.93
CA VAL A 393 1.44 24.23 -2.68
C VAL A 393 1.22 24.55 -4.17
N PRO A 394 0.58 25.68 -4.50
CA PRO A 394 0.20 26.03 -5.88
C PRO A 394 1.39 26.11 -6.84
N GLN A 395 2.58 26.42 -6.32
CA GLN A 395 3.82 26.52 -7.09
C GLN A 395 4.34 25.18 -7.66
N HIS A 396 3.85 24.03 -7.19
CA HIS A 396 4.34 22.70 -7.58
C HIS A 396 3.40 21.91 -8.53
N GLN A 397 2.38 22.59 -9.09
CA GLN A 397 1.48 22.07 -10.13
C GLN A 397 1.13 20.57 -10.02
N LEU A 398 0.69 20.14 -8.84
CA LEU A 398 0.44 18.72 -8.56
C LEU A 398 -0.59 18.16 -9.56
N ALA A 399 -0.27 17.01 -10.17
CA ALA A 399 -1.08 16.36 -11.20
C ALA A 399 -2.31 15.62 -10.59
N LEU A 400 -3.14 16.35 -9.83
CA LEU A 400 -4.32 15.86 -9.13
C LEU A 400 -5.60 16.43 -9.75
N LYS A 401 -6.54 15.54 -10.04
CA LYS A 401 -7.88 15.89 -10.55
C LYS A 401 -8.96 15.37 -9.61
N SER A 402 -10.02 16.17 -9.48
CA SER A 402 -11.22 15.79 -8.75
C SER A 402 -12.19 15.04 -9.65
N ILE A 403 -12.76 13.95 -9.16
CA ILE A 403 -13.84 13.23 -9.82
C ILE A 403 -14.93 12.97 -8.81
N ARG A 404 -16.08 13.60 -9.02
CA ARG A 404 -17.26 13.42 -8.18
C ARG A 404 -17.82 12.01 -8.38
N GLY A 405 -18.29 11.40 -7.29
CA GLY A 405 -19.07 10.17 -7.36
C GLY A 405 -20.07 10.10 -6.22
N GLN A 406 -21.24 9.55 -6.54
CA GLN A 406 -22.31 9.31 -5.59
C GLN A 406 -22.51 7.80 -5.38
N VAL A 407 -22.73 7.41 -4.12
CA VAL A 407 -23.18 6.08 -3.72
C VAL A 407 -24.63 6.19 -3.26
N SER A 408 -25.49 5.27 -3.71
CA SER A 408 -26.88 5.16 -3.28
C SER A 408 -27.01 4.13 -2.16
N TYR A 409 -27.84 4.43 -1.17
CA TYR A 409 -28.25 3.50 -0.12
C TYR A 409 -29.65 2.99 -0.45
N VAL A 410 -29.75 1.69 -0.77
CA VAL A 410 -30.97 1.10 -1.30
C VAL A 410 -31.54 0.12 -0.29
N GLN A 411 -32.82 0.26 0.04
CA GLN A 411 -33.51 -0.63 0.95
C GLN A 411 -33.63 -2.03 0.34
N ALA A 412 -33.20 -3.06 1.07
CA ALA A 412 -33.32 -4.43 0.62
C ALA A 412 -33.50 -5.40 1.79
N GLN A 413 -34.51 -6.27 1.69
CA GLN A 413 -34.68 -7.37 2.65
C GLN A 413 -33.57 -8.42 2.50
N GLN A 414 -33.07 -8.63 1.27
CA GLN A 414 -31.97 -9.54 0.96
C GLN A 414 -31.06 -8.93 -0.11
N GLY A 415 -29.78 -9.30 -0.08
CA GLY A 415 -28.77 -8.90 -1.07
C GLY A 415 -27.80 -10.04 -1.33
N PRO A 416 -26.75 -9.82 -2.15
CA PRO A 416 -25.73 -10.84 -2.35
C PRO A 416 -24.92 -11.06 -1.07
N ASP A 417 -24.54 -12.31 -0.80
CA ASP A 417 -23.70 -12.66 0.36
C ASP A 417 -22.25 -12.13 0.20
N VAL A 418 -21.85 -11.90 -1.04
CA VAL A 418 -20.53 -11.40 -1.48
C VAL A 418 -20.63 -9.98 -2.05
N VAL A 419 -19.51 -9.27 -2.15
CA VAL A 419 -19.47 -8.02 -2.93
C VAL A 419 -19.50 -8.35 -4.42
N VAL A 420 -20.32 -7.66 -5.21
CA VAL A 420 -20.40 -7.86 -6.66
C VAL A 420 -20.02 -6.56 -7.37
N CYS A 421 -19.06 -6.64 -8.29
CA CYS A 421 -18.51 -5.54 -9.06
C CYS A 421 -18.72 -5.76 -10.57
N GLY A 422 -19.15 -4.70 -11.26
CA GLY A 422 -19.33 -4.60 -12.71
C GLY A 422 -18.99 -3.19 -13.20
N GLU A 423 -19.88 -2.52 -13.94
CA GLU A 423 -19.74 -1.09 -14.25
C GLU A 423 -19.89 -0.26 -12.98
N GLY A 424 -20.82 -0.69 -12.12
CA GLY A 424 -20.91 -0.29 -10.74
C GLY A 424 -20.48 -1.40 -9.78
N TYR A 425 -21.08 -1.38 -8.60
CA TYR A 425 -20.92 -2.38 -7.57
C TYR A 425 -22.16 -2.40 -6.69
N VAL A 426 -22.34 -3.52 -6.01
CA VAL A 426 -23.30 -3.70 -4.92
C VAL A 426 -22.62 -4.48 -3.80
N THR A 427 -22.88 -4.07 -2.57
CA THR A 427 -22.32 -4.68 -1.36
C THR A 427 -23.37 -5.55 -0.67
N PRO A 428 -22.97 -6.51 0.18
CA PRO A 428 -23.91 -7.21 1.05
C PRO A 428 -24.66 -6.24 1.95
N ALA A 429 -25.94 -6.52 2.18
CA ALA A 429 -26.79 -5.67 3.01
C ALA A 429 -26.25 -5.54 4.44
N GLN A 430 -26.27 -4.33 4.97
CA GLN A 430 -26.01 -4.02 6.37
C GLN A 430 -27.28 -3.43 6.97
N SER A 431 -27.88 -4.13 7.93
CA SER A 431 -29.14 -3.73 8.57
C SER A 431 -30.25 -3.41 7.55
N GLY A 432 -30.40 -4.25 6.52
CA GLY A 432 -31.44 -4.09 5.49
C GLY A 432 -31.14 -3.06 4.40
N VAL A 433 -29.90 -2.58 4.29
CA VAL A 433 -29.51 -1.55 3.30
C VAL A 433 -28.30 -2.00 2.49
N LEU A 434 -28.40 -1.92 1.17
CA LEU A 434 -27.30 -2.10 0.22
C LEU A 434 -26.61 -0.77 -0.03
N ALA A 435 -25.29 -0.78 -0.17
CA ALA A 435 -24.60 0.29 -0.88
C ALA A 435 -24.41 -0.10 -2.35
N ALA A 436 -24.95 0.72 -3.25
CA ALA A 436 -24.84 0.57 -4.70
C ALA A 436 -24.16 1.80 -5.29
N GLY A 437 -23.22 1.59 -6.21
CA GLY A 437 -22.54 2.74 -6.79
C GLY A 437 -21.53 2.40 -7.87
N ALA A 438 -20.73 3.36 -8.31
CA ALA A 438 -20.91 4.77 -8.01
C ALA A 438 -20.88 5.56 -9.31
N SER A 439 -21.57 6.69 -9.33
CA SER A 439 -21.47 7.64 -10.43
C SER A 439 -20.04 8.17 -10.60
N TYR A 440 -19.78 8.70 -11.79
CA TYR A 440 -18.45 9.11 -12.22
C TYR A 440 -18.56 10.38 -13.07
N ASN A 441 -18.55 11.53 -12.39
CA ASN A 441 -18.81 12.82 -13.02
C ASN A 441 -17.52 13.66 -13.00
N LEU A 442 -17.00 13.99 -14.19
CA LEU A 442 -15.71 14.66 -14.39
C LEU A 442 -15.75 16.20 -14.32
N HIS A 443 -16.93 16.80 -14.45
CA HIS A 443 -17.11 18.23 -14.71
C HIS A 443 -18.06 18.91 -13.72
N THR A 444 -18.08 18.44 -12.47
CA THR A 444 -18.93 19.01 -11.43
C THR A 444 -18.29 18.92 -10.05
N ASP A 445 -18.47 20.00 -9.31
CA ASP A 445 -18.02 20.29 -7.96
C ASP A 445 -19.21 20.22 -6.97
N ASP A 446 -20.40 19.90 -7.46
CA ASP A 446 -21.62 19.90 -6.66
C ASP A 446 -21.52 18.87 -5.52
N VAL A 447 -21.73 19.33 -4.30
CA VAL A 447 -21.65 18.50 -3.09
C VAL A 447 -22.98 17.83 -2.76
N GLY A 448 -24.08 18.26 -3.38
CA GLY A 448 -25.44 17.77 -3.15
C GLY A 448 -25.70 16.42 -3.79
N LEU A 449 -26.68 15.68 -3.25
CA LEU A 449 -27.19 14.46 -3.87
C LEU A 449 -27.94 14.80 -5.17
N SER A 450 -27.80 13.94 -6.17
CA SER A 450 -28.50 14.04 -7.46
C SER A 450 -29.42 12.86 -7.66
N GLU A 451 -30.68 13.12 -8.03
CA GLU A 451 -31.64 12.08 -8.41
C GLU A 451 -31.17 11.31 -9.64
N GLN A 452 -30.57 11.98 -10.62
CA GLN A 452 -30.03 11.32 -11.81
C GLN A 452 -28.90 10.34 -11.44
N ASP A 453 -28.02 10.72 -10.51
CA ASP A 453 -26.98 9.81 -10.03
C ASP A 453 -27.58 8.62 -9.25
N HIS A 454 -28.71 8.81 -8.56
CA HIS A 454 -29.42 7.70 -7.94
C HIS A 454 -29.98 6.74 -8.98
N LEU A 455 -30.66 7.24 -10.00
CA LEU A 455 -31.17 6.45 -11.14
C LEU A 455 -30.04 5.69 -11.83
N ASP A 456 -28.92 6.36 -12.14
CA ASP A 456 -27.77 5.71 -12.77
C ASP A 456 -27.17 4.59 -11.90
N ASN A 457 -27.13 4.79 -10.58
CA ASN A 457 -26.65 3.76 -9.66
C ASN A 457 -27.62 2.58 -9.53
N LEU A 458 -28.93 2.82 -9.58
CA LEU A 458 -29.94 1.76 -9.61
C LEU A 458 -29.80 0.95 -10.91
N GLN A 459 -29.59 1.61 -12.05
CA GLN A 459 -29.32 0.92 -13.31
C GLN A 459 -28.04 0.07 -13.23
N ARG A 460 -26.93 0.63 -12.74
CA ARG A 460 -25.67 -0.12 -12.54
C ARG A 460 -25.82 -1.30 -11.57
N MET A 461 -26.73 -1.20 -10.60
CA MET A 461 -27.08 -2.32 -9.72
C MET A 461 -27.85 -3.39 -10.48
N ALA A 462 -28.82 -3.02 -11.33
CA ALA A 462 -29.54 -3.95 -12.19
C ALA A 462 -28.61 -4.68 -13.19
N ASP A 463 -27.58 -4.00 -13.68
CA ASP A 463 -26.57 -4.57 -14.59
C ASP A 463 -25.77 -5.73 -13.96
N VAL A 464 -25.69 -5.81 -12.63
CA VAL A 464 -25.01 -6.89 -11.91
C VAL A 464 -25.98 -7.85 -11.21
N LEU A 465 -27.13 -7.34 -10.77
CA LEU A 465 -28.22 -8.07 -10.12
C LEU A 465 -29.51 -7.90 -10.96
N PRO A 466 -29.80 -8.79 -11.91
CA PRO A 466 -30.95 -8.64 -12.82
C PRO A 466 -32.30 -8.45 -12.11
N GLN A 467 -32.47 -9.05 -10.93
CA GLN A 467 -33.67 -8.90 -10.08
C GLN A 467 -33.89 -7.48 -9.54
N ALA A 468 -32.87 -6.62 -9.58
CA ALA A 468 -32.94 -5.24 -9.12
C ALA A 468 -33.49 -4.28 -10.19
N SER A 469 -33.85 -4.79 -11.38
CA SER A 469 -34.40 -3.99 -12.50
C SER A 469 -35.70 -3.25 -12.18
N ASN A 470 -36.46 -3.72 -11.19
CA ASN A 470 -37.73 -3.10 -10.78
C ASN A 470 -37.55 -2.04 -9.67
N ARG A 471 -36.31 -1.72 -9.29
CA ARG A 471 -36.02 -0.74 -8.23
C ARG A 471 -36.13 0.67 -8.79
N ASP A 472 -36.67 1.58 -7.98
CA ASP A 472 -36.80 2.99 -8.34
C ASP A 472 -36.35 3.92 -7.20
N LEU A 473 -36.56 5.23 -7.37
CA LEU A 473 -36.15 6.23 -6.38
C LEU A 473 -36.81 6.05 -5.02
N SER A 474 -37.99 5.41 -4.94
CA SER A 474 -38.68 5.14 -3.67
C SER A 474 -37.94 4.10 -2.81
N ASP A 475 -37.10 3.26 -3.41
CA ASP A 475 -36.23 2.32 -2.69
C ASP A 475 -34.98 2.97 -2.10
N VAL A 476 -34.66 4.21 -2.50
CA VAL A 476 -33.44 4.90 -2.11
C VAL A 476 -33.63 5.62 -0.79
N GLN A 477 -32.92 5.20 0.25
CA GLN A 477 -32.92 5.79 1.59
C GLN A 477 -31.84 6.88 1.77
N GLY A 478 -31.41 7.47 0.67
CA GLY A 478 -30.35 8.48 0.60
C GLY A 478 -29.06 7.97 -0.04
N GLY A 479 -27.96 8.67 0.23
CA GLY A 479 -26.67 8.35 -0.37
C GLY A 479 -25.54 9.19 0.18
N ARG A 480 -24.39 9.10 -0.47
CA ARG A 480 -23.22 9.94 -0.17
C ARG A 480 -22.50 10.37 -1.44
N VAL A 481 -22.18 11.65 -1.51
CA VAL A 481 -21.29 12.23 -2.51
C VAL A 481 -19.87 12.31 -1.95
N GLY A 482 -18.89 12.01 -2.78
CA GLY A 482 -17.48 12.21 -2.48
C GLY A 482 -16.67 12.55 -3.72
N PHE A 483 -15.50 13.13 -3.49
CA PHE A 483 -14.59 13.59 -4.54
C PHE A 483 -13.31 12.77 -4.52
N ARG A 484 -13.13 11.96 -5.55
CA ARG A 484 -11.92 11.16 -5.73
C ARG A 484 -10.80 12.10 -6.18
N SER A 485 -9.62 11.98 -5.57
CA SER A 485 -8.40 12.59 -6.08
C SER A 485 -7.67 11.57 -6.94
N VAL A 486 -7.52 11.84 -8.24
CA VAL A 486 -6.87 10.94 -9.19
C VAL A 486 -5.67 11.60 -9.85
N THR A 487 -4.70 10.77 -10.23
CA THR A 487 -3.62 11.16 -11.14
C THR A 487 -3.88 10.66 -12.56
N PRO A 488 -3.23 11.24 -13.59
CA PRO A 488 -3.41 10.83 -14.98
C PRO A 488 -3.02 9.38 -15.30
N ASP A 489 -2.15 8.77 -14.49
CA ASP A 489 -1.69 7.38 -14.69
C ASP A 489 -2.32 6.39 -13.69
N TYR A 490 -3.28 6.85 -12.87
CA TYR A 490 -3.99 6.06 -11.88
C TYR A 490 -3.12 5.43 -10.77
N LEU A 491 -1.88 5.90 -10.60
CA LEU A 491 -1.05 5.61 -9.44
C LEU A 491 -1.01 6.81 -8.49
N PRO A 492 -0.98 6.63 -7.16
CA PRO A 492 -0.89 7.76 -6.26
C PRO A 492 0.46 8.51 -6.40
N MET A 493 0.51 9.71 -5.85
CA MET A 493 1.73 10.47 -5.62
C MET A 493 2.17 10.20 -4.19
N VAL A 494 3.33 9.55 -4.01
CA VAL A 494 3.82 9.09 -2.72
C VAL A 494 5.31 9.39 -2.60
N GLY A 495 5.67 10.22 -1.63
CA GLY A 495 7.07 10.53 -1.32
C GLY A 495 7.34 12.03 -1.22
N GLN A 496 8.62 12.40 -1.32
CA GLN A 496 9.08 13.78 -1.12
C GLN A 496 8.88 14.65 -2.38
N ILE A 497 8.40 15.87 -2.18
CA ILE A 497 8.22 16.84 -3.27
C ILE A 497 9.54 17.57 -3.53
N ALA A 498 9.86 17.79 -4.80
CA ALA A 498 11.00 18.60 -5.22
C ALA A 498 10.60 20.01 -5.61
N ASP A 499 11.56 20.93 -5.48
CA ASP A 499 11.41 22.30 -5.96
C ASP A 499 11.29 22.30 -7.49
N GLU A 500 10.07 22.56 -7.98
CA GLU A 500 9.75 22.46 -9.41
C GLU A 500 10.64 23.37 -10.27
N ASN A 501 10.86 24.62 -9.85
CA ASN A 501 11.66 25.58 -10.61
C ASN A 501 13.12 25.12 -10.74
N THR A 502 13.71 24.66 -9.64
CA THR A 502 15.08 24.14 -9.61
C THR A 502 15.19 22.86 -10.43
N VAL A 503 14.18 21.98 -10.42
CA VAL A 503 14.13 20.79 -11.29
C VAL A 503 14.13 21.19 -12.77
N ILE A 504 13.29 22.14 -13.16
CA ILE A 504 13.14 22.62 -14.55
C ILE A 504 14.46 23.21 -15.07
N GLU A 505 15.15 23.99 -14.25
CA GLU A 505 16.45 24.56 -14.57
C GLU A 505 17.54 23.48 -14.63
N ARG A 506 17.75 22.76 -13.51
CA ARG A 506 18.84 21.80 -13.32
C ARG A 506 18.78 20.62 -14.28
N PHE A 507 17.56 20.14 -14.59
CA PHE A 507 17.35 18.97 -15.44
C PHE A 507 16.81 19.33 -16.82
N GLY A 508 16.92 20.60 -17.24
CA GLY A 508 16.43 21.07 -18.53
C GLY A 508 17.01 20.35 -19.76
N LYS A 509 18.17 19.69 -19.63
CA LYS A 509 18.76 18.85 -20.69
C LYS A 509 17.89 17.66 -21.10
N LEU A 510 16.97 17.22 -20.24
CA LEU A 510 16.00 16.17 -20.54
C LEU A 510 15.09 16.50 -21.73
N ARG A 511 14.88 17.78 -22.04
CA ARG A 511 14.13 18.22 -23.24
C ARG A 511 14.80 17.78 -24.56
N LYS A 512 16.12 17.58 -24.53
CA LYS A 512 16.96 17.20 -25.67
C LYS A 512 17.37 15.73 -25.61
N ASP A 513 17.72 15.24 -24.43
CA ASP A 513 18.19 13.87 -24.21
C ASP A 513 17.58 13.28 -22.93
N ALA A 514 16.62 12.38 -23.09
CA ALA A 514 15.92 11.72 -21.98
C ALA A 514 16.82 10.77 -21.16
N ASN A 515 17.99 10.39 -21.68
CA ASN A 515 18.92 9.47 -21.03
C ASN A 515 20.13 10.20 -20.42
N TYR A 516 20.10 11.54 -20.40
CA TYR A 516 21.23 12.31 -19.91
C TYR A 516 21.55 11.97 -18.44
N LYS A 517 22.85 11.79 -18.17
CA LYS A 517 23.36 11.44 -16.85
C LYS A 517 23.77 12.69 -16.06
N PHE A 518 22.95 13.05 -15.08
CA PHE A 518 23.20 14.13 -14.13
C PHE A 518 24.01 13.67 -12.92
N GLN A 519 24.95 14.50 -12.48
CA GLN A 519 25.68 14.30 -11.22
C GLN A 519 24.92 14.90 -10.03
N GLN A 520 24.24 16.02 -10.26
CA GLN A 520 23.50 16.77 -9.25
C GLN A 520 22.38 15.92 -8.63
N ALA A 521 22.16 16.07 -7.33
CA ALA A 521 21.03 15.46 -6.63
C ALA A 521 19.70 16.12 -7.02
N MET A 522 18.60 15.42 -6.76
CA MET A 522 17.26 15.99 -6.89
C MET A 522 17.09 17.10 -5.85
N PRO A 523 16.59 18.29 -6.21
CA PRO A 523 16.39 19.39 -5.28
C PRO A 523 15.09 19.17 -4.48
N TYR A 524 15.08 18.18 -3.58
CA TYR A 524 13.93 17.93 -2.72
C TYR A 524 13.72 19.07 -1.72
N LEU A 525 12.45 19.41 -1.47
CA LEU A 525 12.06 20.31 -0.40
C LEU A 525 12.13 19.56 0.93
N HIS A 526 13.03 20.00 1.81
CA HIS A 526 13.23 19.37 3.10
C HIS A 526 11.92 19.36 3.91
N GLY A 527 11.52 18.19 4.40
CA GLY A 527 10.31 18.05 5.22
C GLY A 527 8.97 18.05 4.47
N LEU A 528 8.91 18.19 3.13
CA LEU A 528 7.63 18.21 2.41
C LEU A 528 7.36 16.91 1.64
N TYR A 529 6.28 16.24 2.01
CA TYR A 529 5.87 14.95 1.45
C TYR A 529 4.41 14.95 1.01
N ILE A 530 4.03 13.96 0.20
CA ILE A 530 2.65 13.77 -0.26
C ILE A 530 2.27 12.28 -0.23
N ASN A 531 1.02 12.01 0.12
CA ASN A 531 0.34 10.72 -0.04
C ASN A 531 -1.09 10.99 -0.55
N ALA A 532 -1.25 11.17 -1.86
CA ALA A 532 -2.51 11.59 -2.48
C ALA A 532 -2.71 10.98 -3.87
N GLY A 533 -3.89 11.19 -4.47
CA GLY A 533 -4.15 10.74 -5.85
C GLY A 533 -4.56 9.26 -5.99
N HIS A 534 -5.11 8.64 -4.94
CA HIS A 534 -5.47 7.22 -4.91
C HIS A 534 -6.71 6.82 -5.73
N GLY A 535 -7.46 7.79 -6.25
CA GLY A 535 -8.70 7.56 -6.99
C GLY A 535 -9.74 6.76 -6.22
N SER A 536 -10.37 5.81 -6.90
CA SER A 536 -11.34 4.89 -6.30
C SER A 536 -10.70 3.69 -5.59
N LYS A 537 -9.36 3.63 -5.51
CA LYS A 537 -8.59 2.49 -4.97
C LYS A 537 -7.90 2.81 -3.65
N GLY A 538 -8.32 3.88 -2.95
CA GLY A 538 -7.71 4.34 -1.70
C GLY A 538 -7.61 3.24 -0.64
N LEU A 539 -8.64 2.40 -0.51
CA LEU A 539 -8.68 1.32 0.49
C LEU A 539 -7.63 0.24 0.30
N ILE A 540 -7.13 0.06 -0.93
CA ILE A 540 -6.07 -0.93 -1.22
C ILE A 540 -4.70 -0.28 -1.42
N SER A 541 -4.64 1.02 -1.72
CA SER A 541 -3.37 1.69 -2.07
C SER A 541 -2.82 2.55 -0.95
N ALA A 542 -3.68 3.27 -0.20
CA ALA A 542 -3.24 4.23 0.80
C ALA A 542 -2.46 3.62 1.97
N PRO A 543 -2.84 2.45 2.52
CA PRO A 543 -2.05 1.81 3.59
C PRO A 543 -0.65 1.41 3.15
N LEU A 544 -0.50 0.81 1.97
CA LEU A 544 0.82 0.45 1.44
C LEU A 544 1.64 1.71 1.10
N SER A 545 1.02 2.74 0.52
CA SER A 545 1.67 4.03 0.27
C SER A 545 2.17 4.69 1.55
N ALA A 546 1.41 4.61 2.64
CA ALA A 546 1.83 5.11 3.95
C ALA A 546 3.07 4.39 4.49
N GLU A 547 3.15 3.05 4.36
CA GLU A 547 4.35 2.30 4.75
C GLU A 547 5.56 2.62 3.86
N ILE A 548 5.37 2.81 2.55
CA ILE A 548 6.43 3.26 1.64
C ILE A 548 6.97 4.62 2.08
N LEU A 549 6.09 5.60 2.29
CA LEU A 549 6.46 6.96 2.70
C LEU A 549 7.17 6.96 4.06
N ALA A 550 6.64 6.22 5.04
CA ALA A 550 7.25 6.14 6.36
C ALA A 550 8.62 5.43 6.33
N SER A 551 8.79 4.39 5.51
CA SER A 551 10.10 3.77 5.28
C SER A 551 11.08 4.73 4.61
N GLN A 552 10.64 5.53 3.63
CA GLN A 552 11.48 6.56 3.00
C GLN A 552 11.93 7.62 4.01
N MET A 553 11.00 8.14 4.83
CA MET A 553 11.31 9.14 5.86
C MET A 553 12.29 8.60 6.93
N ALA A 554 12.16 7.32 7.28
CA ALA A 554 13.02 6.67 8.28
C ALA A 554 14.30 6.04 7.69
N ASN A 555 14.54 6.15 6.38
CA ASN A 555 15.61 5.44 5.65
C ASN A 555 15.65 3.92 5.95
N GLN A 556 14.47 3.30 5.95
CA GLN A 556 14.28 1.86 6.10
C GLN A 556 14.05 1.20 4.74
N ALA A 557 14.34 -0.10 4.66
CA ALA A 557 14.05 -0.93 3.51
C ALA A 557 12.58 -0.80 3.10
N LEU A 558 12.36 -0.66 1.79
CA LEU A 558 11.03 -0.46 1.24
C LEU A 558 10.25 -1.78 1.26
N PRO A 559 8.96 -1.74 1.61
CA PRO A 559 8.12 -2.93 1.57
C PRO A 559 7.66 -3.27 0.15
N VAL A 560 8.25 -2.68 -0.90
CA VAL A 560 7.85 -2.86 -2.31
C VAL A 560 9.08 -2.96 -3.21
N ALA A 561 8.88 -3.51 -4.39
CA ALA A 561 9.89 -3.49 -5.44
C ALA A 561 10.28 -2.05 -5.83
N GLN A 562 11.55 -1.82 -6.14
CA GLN A 562 12.05 -0.47 -6.47
C GLN A 562 11.31 0.16 -7.66
N CYS A 563 10.93 -0.62 -8.66
CA CYS A 563 10.16 -0.12 -9.81
C CYS A 563 8.77 0.41 -9.41
N VAL A 564 8.16 -0.14 -8.36
CA VAL A 564 6.90 0.34 -7.78
C VAL A 564 7.15 1.68 -7.10
N ALA A 565 8.14 1.78 -6.21
CA ALA A 565 8.47 3.04 -5.53
C ALA A 565 8.71 4.19 -6.53
N TRP A 566 9.46 3.95 -7.61
CA TRP A 566 9.67 4.93 -8.67
C TRP A 566 8.40 5.28 -9.46
N GLY A 567 7.49 4.32 -9.63
CA GLY A 567 6.20 4.55 -10.27
C GLY A 567 5.26 5.44 -9.44
N LEU A 568 5.49 5.53 -8.13
CA LEU A 568 4.70 6.35 -7.20
C LEU A 568 5.32 7.72 -6.91
N ASP A 569 6.59 7.94 -7.28
CA ASP A 569 7.31 9.20 -7.02
C ASP A 569 6.47 10.41 -7.47
N PRO A 570 6.29 11.44 -6.64
CA PRO A 570 5.42 12.56 -6.96
C PRO A 570 5.99 13.43 -8.10
N ASN A 571 7.31 13.41 -8.29
CA ASN A 571 8.00 14.23 -9.28
C ASN A 571 8.00 13.57 -10.67
N ARG A 572 7.51 12.33 -10.80
CA ARG A 572 7.49 11.58 -12.08
C ARG A 572 6.78 12.33 -13.21
N PHE A 573 5.75 13.12 -12.89
CA PHE A 573 5.01 13.91 -13.87
C PHE A 573 5.85 15.06 -14.40
N LEU A 574 6.50 15.80 -13.50
CA LEU A 574 7.41 16.89 -13.85
C LEU A 574 8.56 16.40 -14.74
N ILE A 575 9.23 15.31 -14.35
CA ILE A 575 10.30 14.71 -15.15
C ILE A 575 9.79 14.23 -16.52
N ARG A 576 8.61 13.59 -16.57
CA ARG A 576 8.00 13.14 -17.82
C ARG A 576 7.65 14.31 -18.74
N ASP A 577 7.14 15.39 -18.18
CA ASP A 577 6.71 16.56 -18.94
C ASP A 577 7.90 17.38 -19.45
N LEU A 578 9.00 17.46 -18.69
CA LEU A 578 10.30 17.96 -19.18
C LEU A 578 10.80 17.15 -20.39
N ILE A 579 10.81 15.81 -20.30
CA ILE A 579 11.19 14.93 -21.42
C ILE A 579 10.30 15.16 -22.65
N ARG A 580 9.02 15.45 -22.43
CA ARG A 580 8.03 15.71 -23.48
C ARG A 580 7.95 17.16 -23.94
N ARG A 581 8.82 18.04 -23.43
CA ARG A 581 8.88 19.49 -23.77
C ARG A 581 7.58 20.24 -23.45
N LYS A 582 6.93 19.89 -22.34
CA LYS A 582 5.70 20.54 -21.82
C LYS A 582 5.96 21.48 -20.63
N ARG A 583 7.22 21.60 -20.22
CA ARG A 583 7.76 22.41 -19.12
C ARG A 583 9.09 23.00 -19.54
#